data_AF-A0A7K5RPL9-F1
#
_entry.id   AF-A0A7K5RPL9-F1
#
_cell.length_a   1.000
_cell.length_b   1.000
_cell.length_c   1.000
_cell.angle_alpha   90.00
_cell.angle_beta   90.00
_cell.angle_gamma   90.00
#
_symmetry.space_group_name_H-M   'P 1'
#
loop_
_entity.id
_entity.type
_entity.pdbx_description
1 polymer ?
#
loop_
_entity_poly.entity_id
_entity_poly.type
_entity_poly.pdbx_seq_one_letter_code
_entity_poly.pdbx_strand_id
1 'polypeptide(L)'
;ARTMIAVGLGVATVAFAGRYAFRLWKPLEQAITEAAKRISTSSLSSYYKGGFEQKMSRREASLILGVSPSAGKDKIRTAHRKIMILNHPDKG
;
A
#
# COMPACT_ATOMS: atom_id res chain seq x y z
N ALA A 1 21.06 -40.10 -40.25
CA ALA A 1 21.48 -40.34 -38.84
C ALA A 1 21.90 -39.05 -38.12
N ARG A 2 22.90 -38.31 -38.60
CA ARG A 2 23.44 -37.10 -37.91
C ARG A 2 22.42 -35.97 -37.71
N THR A 3 21.56 -35.72 -38.70
CA THR A 3 20.49 -34.71 -38.61
C THR A 3 19.42 -35.07 -37.58
N MET A 4 19.00 -36.34 -37.50
CA MET A 4 18.03 -36.78 -36.49
C MET A 4 18.58 -36.69 -35.05
N ILE A 5 19.87 -36.97 -34.87
CA ILE A 5 20.54 -36.85 -33.56
C ILE A 5 20.64 -35.37 -33.14
N ALA A 6 21.04 -34.49 -34.05
CA ALA A 6 21.12 -33.05 -33.78
C ALA A 6 19.75 -32.44 -33.44
N VAL A 7 18.70 -32.84 -34.18
CA VAL A 7 17.33 -32.41 -33.91
C VAL A 7 16.84 -32.93 -32.55
N GLY A 8 17.10 -34.20 -32.22
CA GLY A 8 16.74 -34.78 -30.92
C GLY A 8 17.42 -34.07 -29.74
N LEU A 9 18.72 -33.76 -29.87
CA LEU A 9 19.46 -33.00 -28.86
C LEU A 9 18.95 -31.57 -28.70
N GLY A 10 18.62 -30.88 -29.80
CA GLY A 10 18.07 -29.52 -29.76
C GLY A 10 16.71 -29.45 -29.07
N VAL A 11 15.82 -30.41 -29.32
CA VAL A 11 14.51 -30.46 -28.64
C VAL A 11 14.67 -30.77 -27.15
N ALA A 12 15.59 -31.69 -26.80
CA ALA A 12 15.85 -32.04 -25.41
C ALA A 12 16.39 -30.86 -24.60
N THR A 13 17.33 -30.07 -25.14
CA THR A 13 17.89 -28.91 -24.44
C THR A 13 16.84 -27.82 -24.20
N VAL A 14 16.02 -27.51 -25.20
CA VAL A 14 14.93 -26.53 -25.08
C VAL A 14 13.90 -26.98 -24.05
N ALA A 15 13.48 -28.25 -24.09
CA ALA A 15 12.51 -28.80 -23.13
C ALA A 15 13.02 -28.76 -21.69
N PHE A 16 14.31 -29.08 -21.47
CA PHE A 16 14.89 -29.08 -20.13
C PHE A 16 15.09 -27.66 -19.59
N ALA A 17 15.57 -26.74 -20.42
CA ALA A 17 15.72 -25.33 -20.07
C ALA A 17 14.36 -24.68 -19.73
N GLY A 18 13.34 -24.92 -20.56
CA GLY A 18 11.97 -24.46 -20.31
C GLY A 18 11.39 -25.02 -19.01
N ARG A 19 11.60 -26.32 -18.73
CA ARG A 19 11.15 -26.96 -17.49
C ARG A 19 11.80 -26.34 -16.24
N TYR A 20 13.07 -25.97 -16.32
CA TYR A 20 13.79 -25.36 -15.21
C TYR A 20 13.32 -23.92 -14.98
N ALA A 21 13.21 -23.12 -16.04
CA ALA A 21 12.68 -21.76 -15.97
C ALA A 21 11.25 -21.72 -15.39
N PHE A 22 10.36 -22.62 -15.82
CA PHE A 22 8.98 -22.68 -15.32
C PHE A 22 8.88 -23.04 -13.83
N ARG A 23 9.80 -23.88 -13.33
CA ARG A 23 9.87 -24.21 -11.89
C ARG A 23 10.31 -23.01 -11.04
N LEU A 24 11.19 -22.17 -11.56
CA LEU A 24 11.64 -20.95 -10.88
C LEU A 24 10.60 -19.82 -10.96
N TRP A 25 9.75 -19.82 -12.00
CA TRP A 25 8.73 -18.78 -12.20
C TRP A 25 7.59 -18.83 -11.18
N LYS A 26 7.08 -20.02 -10.85
CA LYS A 26 5.96 -20.17 -9.91
C LYS A 26 6.18 -19.53 -8.52
N PRO A 27 7.31 -19.77 -7.82
CA PRO A 27 7.56 -19.12 -6.53
C PRO A 27 7.82 -17.61 -6.67
N LEU A 28 8.41 -17.17 -7.79
CA LEU A 28 8.67 -15.76 -8.07
C LEU A 28 7.37 -14.97 -8.28
N GLU A 29 6.41 -15.54 -9.01
CA GLU A 29 5.10 -14.96 -9.24
C GLU A 29 4.32 -14.76 -7.93
N GLN A 30 4.39 -15.72 -7.01
CA GLN A 30 3.78 -15.61 -5.68
C GLN A 30 4.42 -14.49 -4.85
N ALA A 31 5.76 -14.39 -4.84
CA ALA A 31 6.45 -13.31 -4.12
C ALA A 31 6.13 -11.92 -4.69
N ILE A 32 6.06 -11.77 -6.01
CA ILE A 32 5.74 -10.50 -6.68
C ILE A 32 4.28 -10.11 -6.42
N THR A 33 3.34 -11.05 -6.49
CA THR A 33 1.92 -10.78 -6.25
C THR A 33 1.64 -10.42 -4.79
N GLU A 34 2.29 -11.09 -3.82
CA GLU A 34 2.20 -10.71 -2.41
C GLU A 34 2.80 -9.33 -2.14
N ALA A 35 3.96 -9.02 -2.73
CA ALA A 35 4.57 -7.70 -2.61
C ALA A 35 3.67 -6.61 -3.20
N ALA A 36 3.11 -6.82 -4.39
CA ALA A 36 2.18 -5.89 -5.02
C ALA A 36 0.91 -5.67 -4.17
N LYS A 37 0.38 -6.74 -3.57
CA LYS A 37 -0.81 -6.65 -2.69
C LYS A 37 -0.55 -5.89 -1.39
N ARG A 38 0.64 -6.01 -0.81
CA ARG A 38 1.03 -5.23 0.38
C ARG A 38 1.22 -3.76 0.07
N ILE A 39 1.75 -3.43 -1.11
CA ILE A 39 1.91 -2.05 -1.55
C ILE A 39 0.54 -1.42 -1.81
N SER A 40 -0.38 -2.11 -2.48
CA SER A 40 -1.70 -1.58 -2.79
C SER A 40 -2.56 -1.32 -1.55
N THR A 41 -2.53 -2.22 -0.55
CA THR A 41 -3.29 -2.04 0.69
C THR A 41 -2.70 -0.98 1.62
N SER A 42 -1.39 -0.73 1.56
CA SER A 42 -0.75 0.32 2.37
C SER A 42 -1.03 1.74 1.88
N SER A 43 -1.35 1.92 0.58
CA SER A 43 -1.57 3.26 0.00
C SER A 43 -3.01 3.78 0.14
N LEU A 44 -3.98 2.90 0.44
CA LEU A 44 -5.35 3.31 0.72
C LEU A 44 -5.45 3.60 2.21
N SER A 45 -5.21 4.86 2.60
CA SER A 45 -5.43 5.31 3.98
C SER A 45 -6.86 4.93 4.38
N SER A 46 -7.01 3.99 5.29
CA SER A 46 -8.32 3.65 5.83
C SER A 46 -8.88 4.89 6.52
N TYR A 47 -9.83 5.56 5.87
CA TYR A 47 -10.58 6.65 6.49
C TYR A 47 -11.26 6.14 7.77
N TYR A 48 -11.38 7.01 8.77
CA TYR A 48 -12.17 6.71 9.96
C TYR A 48 -13.62 6.55 9.54
N LYS A 49 -14.20 5.37 9.82
CA LYS A 49 -15.58 5.05 9.45
C LYS A 49 -16.53 5.64 10.49
N GLY A 50 -17.62 6.26 10.04
CA GLY A 50 -18.66 6.85 10.90
C GLY A 50 -18.71 8.38 10.82
N GLY A 51 -19.53 8.98 11.69
CA GLY A 51 -19.57 10.43 11.89
C GLY A 51 -18.78 10.86 13.13
N PHE A 52 -18.99 12.10 13.57
CA PHE A 52 -18.45 12.58 14.84
C PHE A 52 -19.11 11.87 16.04
N GLU A 53 -18.36 11.74 17.13
CA GLU A 53 -18.90 11.27 18.40
C GLU A 53 -19.99 12.24 18.89
N GLN A 54 -20.99 11.71 19.60
CA GLN A 54 -22.09 12.53 20.14
C GLN A 54 -21.58 13.63 21.10
N LYS A 55 -20.50 13.35 21.83
CA LYS A 55 -19.80 14.28 22.70
C LYS A 55 -18.33 14.28 22.34
N MET A 56 -17.79 15.46 22.05
CA MET A 56 -16.40 15.61 21.63
C MET A 56 -15.42 14.98 22.63
N SER A 57 -14.71 13.94 22.19
CA SER A 57 -13.69 13.26 23.00
C SER A 57 -12.30 13.87 22.77
N ARG A 58 -11.39 13.74 23.75
CA ARG A 58 -9.99 14.18 23.54
C ARG A 58 -9.32 13.44 22.38
N ARG A 59 -9.70 12.18 22.17
CA ARG A 59 -9.17 11.35 21.09
C ARG A 59 -9.67 11.87 19.74
N GLU A 60 -10.97 12.09 19.60
CA GLU A 60 -11.55 12.67 18.39
C GLU A 60 -10.98 14.04 18.07
N ALA A 61 -10.88 14.94 19.05
CA ALA A 61 -10.29 16.27 18.85
C ALA A 61 -8.84 16.18 18.34
N SER A 62 -8.06 15.20 18.83
CA SER A 62 -6.69 14.97 18.36
C SER A 62 -6.65 14.48 16.91
N LEU A 63 -7.61 13.65 16.50
CA LEU A 63 -7.76 13.18 15.12
C LEU A 63 -8.20 14.30 14.17
N ILE A 64 -9.17 15.11 14.58
CA ILE A 64 -9.65 16.28 13.82
C ILE A 64 -8.52 17.30 13.61
N LEU A 65 -7.76 17.60 14.67
CA LEU A 65 -6.68 18.57 14.62
C LEU A 65 -5.39 18.04 13.97
N GLY A 66 -5.27 16.72 13.76
CA GLY A 66 -4.04 16.09 13.25
C GLY A 66 -2.86 16.23 14.23
N VAL A 67 -3.12 16.20 15.53
CA VAL A 67 -2.09 16.33 16.58
C VAL A 67 -2.13 15.14 17.55
N SER A 68 -1.03 14.91 18.28
CA SER A 68 -1.02 13.92 19.35
C SER A 68 -1.96 14.33 20.49
N PRO A 69 -2.65 13.39 21.17
CA PRO A 69 -3.46 13.67 22.36
C PRO A 69 -2.70 14.37 23.49
N SER A 70 -1.37 14.22 23.52
CA SER A 70 -0.47 14.85 24.50
C SER A 70 0.23 16.10 23.97
N ALA A 71 -0.23 16.66 22.83
CA ALA A 71 0.37 17.86 22.25
C ALA A 71 0.23 19.08 23.18
N GLY A 72 1.26 19.92 23.22
CA GLY A 72 1.24 21.17 23.98
C GLY A 72 0.27 22.22 23.40
N LYS A 73 -0.09 23.19 24.24
CA LYS A 73 -1.08 24.24 23.93
C LYS A 73 -0.76 25.03 22.66
N ASP A 74 0.52 25.31 22.39
CA ASP A 74 0.94 26.09 21.22
C ASP A 74 0.72 25.33 19.91
N LYS A 75 1.00 24.03 19.90
CA LYS A 75 0.76 23.15 18.74
C LYS A 75 -0.74 23.02 18.47
N ILE A 76 -1.55 22.87 19.53
CA ILE A 76 -3.01 22.82 19.42
C ILE A 76 -3.55 24.12 18.82
N ARG A 77 -3.13 25.28 19.32
CA ARG A 77 -3.57 26.60 18.81
C ARG A 77 -3.21 26.80 17.34
N THR A 78 -2.01 26.38 16.96
CA THR A 78 -1.53 26.50 15.58
C THR A 78 -2.32 25.60 14.63
N ALA A 79 -2.52 24.34 15.01
CA ALA A 79 -3.32 23.39 14.23
C ALA A 79 -4.78 23.86 14.09
N HIS A 80 -5.39 24.32 15.19
CA HIS A 80 -6.73 24.88 15.19
C HIS A 80 -6.86 26.07 14.24
N ARG A 81 -5.94 27.06 14.33
CA ARG A 81 -5.93 28.22 13.43
C ARG A 81 -5.82 27.78 11.96
N LYS A 82 -4.92 26.84 11.66
CA LYS A 82 -4.71 26.33 10.30
C LYS A 82 -5.98 25.71 9.74
N ILE A 83 -6.62 24.82 10.50
CA ILE A 83 -7.85 24.13 10.08
C ILE A 83 -9.02 25.11 9.93
N MET A 84 -9.17 26.04 10.85
CA MET A 84 -10.23 27.05 10.80
C MET A 84 -10.11 27.94 9.56
N ILE A 85 -8.89 28.36 9.19
CA ILE A 85 -8.68 29.17 7.98
C ILE A 85 -9.01 28.36 6.71
N LEU A 86 -8.65 27.08 6.67
CA LEU A 86 -8.91 26.20 5.54
C LEU A 86 -10.41 25.91 5.36
N ASN A 87 -11.13 25.74 6.47
CA ASN A 87 -12.57 25.43 6.47
C ASN A 87 -13.43 26.67 6.81
N HIS A 88 -12.90 27.87 6.65
CA HIS A 88 -13.58 29.10 7.07
C HIS A 88 -14.87 29.26 6.25
N PRO A 89 -16.05 29.48 6.87
CA PRO A 89 -17.33 29.47 6.16
C PRO A 89 -17.42 30.58 5.10
N ASP A 90 -16.77 31.73 5.33
CA ASP A 90 -16.76 32.84 4.35
C ASP A 90 -15.80 32.58 3.17
N LYS A 91 -15.05 31.46 3.20
CA LYS A 91 -14.14 31.02 2.14
C LYS A 91 -14.56 29.69 1.50
N GLY A 92 -15.70 29.15 1.94
CA GLY A 92 -16.28 27.88 1.47
C GLY A 92 -17.18 28.07 0.27
#